data_AF-A0A6S7BPP7-F1
#
_entry.id   AF-A0A6S7BPP7-F1
#
_cell.length_a   1.000
_cell.length_b   1.000
_cell.length_c   1.000
_cell.angle_alpha   90.00
_cell.angle_beta   90.00
_cell.angle_gamma   90.00
#
_symmetry.space_group_name_H-M   'P 1'
#
loop_
_entity.id
_entity.type
_entity.pdbx_description
1 polymer ?
#
loop_
_entity_poly.entity_id
_entity_poly.type
_entity_poly.pdbx_seq_one_letter_code
_entity_poly.pdbx_strand_id
1 'polypeptide(L)' 'MAKSRKPKILCLDAGTLARYKDRVVRVKGEARGQRSMIEWVAHDGTHQRSTVKWKSLAPLEDQLF' A
#
# COMPACT_ATOMS: atom_id res chain seq x y z
N MET A 1 -17.76 -3.03 20.69
CA MET A 1 -16.31 -3.28 20.51
C MET A 1 -15.89 -2.75 19.14
N ALA A 2 -15.50 -1.49 19.02
CA ALA A 2 -14.94 -0.97 17.77
C ALA A 2 -13.44 -0.73 18.01
N LYS A 3 -12.61 -1.68 17.60
CA LYS A 3 -11.15 -1.54 17.69
C LYS A 3 -10.75 -0.48 16.66
N SER A 4 -10.58 0.77 17.09
CA SER A 4 -9.83 1.77 16.33
C SER A 4 -8.40 1.24 16.18
N ARG A 5 -8.09 0.66 15.02
CA ARG A 5 -6.77 0.07 14.73
C ARG A 5 -5.86 1.20 14.26
N LYS A 6 -4.69 1.29 14.89
CA LYS A 6 -3.68 2.36 14.71
C LYS A 6 -3.36 2.61 13.23
N PRO A 7 -3.09 3.87 12.80
CA PRO A 7 -2.52 4.15 11.48
C PRO A 7 -1.09 3.60 11.46
N LYS A 8 -0.96 2.34 11.02
CA LYS A 8 0.27 1.57 11.20
C LYS A 8 1.18 1.79 9.99
N ILE A 9 1.89 2.92 9.95
CA ILE A 9 2.99 3.19 8.98
C ILE A 9 4.23 2.35 9.38
N LEU A 10 4.05 1.07 9.70
CA LEU A 10 5.11 0.15 10.17
C LEU A 10 5.16 -1.15 9.38
N CYS A 11 4.52 -1.19 8.20
CA CYS A 11 4.26 -2.34 7.32
C CYS A 11 2.74 -2.48 7.18
N LEU A 12 2.19 -1.90 6.11
CA LEU A 12 0.82 -2.21 5.72
C LEU A 12 0.73 -3.70 5.43
N ASP A 13 -0.37 -4.33 5.86
CA ASP A 13 -0.58 -5.75 5.63
C ASP A 13 -0.55 -6.09 4.13
N ALA A 14 -0.07 -7.29 3.80
CA ALA A 14 -0.14 -7.79 2.44
C ALA A 14 -1.61 -7.92 2.01
N GLY A 15 -1.94 -7.39 0.84
CA GLY A 15 -3.30 -7.29 0.34
C GLY A 15 -3.93 -5.91 0.52
N THR A 16 -3.40 -5.07 1.41
CA THR A 16 -3.94 -3.72 1.65
C THR A 16 -3.79 -2.84 0.44
N LEU A 17 -4.85 -2.09 0.11
CA LEU A 17 -4.81 -1.04 -0.89
C LEU A 17 -4.30 0.26 -0.26
N ALA A 18 -3.35 0.89 -0.94
CA ALA A 18 -2.75 2.14 -0.51
C ALA A 18 -2.67 3.12 -1.70
N ARG A 19 -2.63 4.41 -1.39
CA ARG A 19 -2.29 5.47 -2.32
C ARG A 19 -0.76 5.61 -2.35
N TYR A 20 -0.19 5.61 -3.55
CA TYR A 20 1.22 5.96 -3.79
C TYR A 20 1.28 6.99 -4.91
N LYS A 21 1.67 8.23 -4.57
CA LYS A 21 1.51 9.40 -5.46
C LYS A 21 0.07 9.47 -5.98
N ASP A 22 -0.10 9.53 -7.30
CA ASP A 22 -1.41 9.63 -7.95
C ASP A 22 -2.06 8.28 -8.27
N ARG A 23 -1.52 7.17 -7.74
CA ARG A 23 -1.94 5.80 -8.09
C ARG A 23 -2.47 5.04 -6.89
N VAL A 24 -3.42 4.14 -7.16
CA VAL A 24 -3.85 3.11 -6.20
C VAL A 24 -2.99 1.88 -6.42
N VAL A 25 -2.43 1.36 -5.33
CA VAL A 25 -1.49 0.25 -5.34
C VAL A 25 -1.90 -0.79 -4.31
N ARG A 26 -1.59 -2.05 -4.59
CA ARG A 26 -1.76 -3.16 -3.66
C ARG A 26 -0.43 -3.46 -2.99
N VAL A 27 -0.41 -3.52 -1.66
CA VAL A 27 0.75 -3.94 -0.89
C VAL A 27 0.89 -5.46 -1.00
N LYS A 28 2.08 -5.95 -1.36
CA LYS A 28 2.39 -7.40 -1.47
C LYS A 28 3.10 -7.94 -0.23
N GLY A 29 3.54 -7.06 0.67
CA GLY A 29 4.20 -7.40 1.93
C GLY A 29 5.43 -6.54 2.21
N GLU A 30 6.15 -6.92 3.26
CA GLU A 30 7.39 -6.25 3.67
C GLU A 30 8.55 -6.53 2.71
N ALA A 31 9.39 -5.53 2.53
CA ALA A 31 10.68 -5.61 1.87
C ALA A 31 11.75 -4.96 2.77
N ARG A 32 13.01 -5.17 2.43
CA ARG A 32 14.14 -4.71 3.26
C ARG A 32 14.11 -3.19 3.49
N GLY A 33 14.47 -2.80 4.72
CA GLY A 33 14.72 -1.40 5.10
C GLY A 33 13.47 -0.54 5.23
N GLN A 34 12.42 -1.05 5.89
CA GLN A 34 11.15 -0.34 6.09
C GLN A 34 10.47 0.03 4.77
N ARG A 35 10.50 -0.91 3.83
CA ARG A 35 9.88 -0.78 2.53
C ARG A 35 8.79 -1.83 2.38
N SER A 36 7.82 -1.55 1.54
CA SER A 36 6.83 -2.53 1.10
C SER A 36 7.00 -2.75 -0.39
N MET A 37 6.85 -4.00 -0.81
CA MET A 37 6.63 -4.27 -2.22
C MET A 37 5.18 -3.91 -2.54
N ILE A 38 4.99 -3.10 -3.57
CA ILE A 38 3.70 -2.69 -4.09
C ILE A 38 3.54 -3.19 -5.52
N GLU A 39 2.29 -3.42 -5.90
CA GLU A 39 1.87 -3.79 -7.24
C GLU A 39 0.76 -2.85 -7.69
N TRP A 40 0.80 -2.40 -8.95
CA TRP A 40 -0.24 -1.57 -9.54
C TRP A 40 -0.40 -1.90 -11.02
N VAL A 41 -1.51 -1.47 -11.61
CA VAL A 41 -1.75 -1.58 -13.04
C VAL A 41 -1.33 -0.28 -13.71
N ALA A 42 -0.40 -0.35 -14.66
CA ALA A 42 0.01 0.79 -15.46
C ALA A 42 -1.05 1.13 -16.51
N HIS A 43 -0.89 2.27 -17.18
CA HIS A 43 -1.84 2.76 -18.18
C HIS A 43 -2.01 1.79 -19.37
N ASP A 44 -0.99 1.01 -19.68
CA ASP A 44 -1.00 -0.04 -20.70
C ASP A 44 -1.66 -1.35 -20.24
N GLY A 45 -2.24 -1.37 -19.03
CA GLY A 45 -2.84 -2.57 -18.43
C GLY A 45 -1.83 -3.55 -17.84
N THR A 46 -0.53 -3.27 -17.91
CA THR A 46 0.49 -4.17 -17.37
C THR A 46 0.59 -4.05 -15.86
N HIS A 47 0.81 -5.18 -15.19
CA HIS A 47 1.12 -5.19 -13.76
C HIS A 47 2.56 -4.77 -13.54
N GLN A 48 2.75 -3.70 -12.77
CA GLN A 48 4.05 -3.19 -12.37
C GLN A 48 4.27 -3.43 -10.89
N ARG A 49 5.54 -3.60 -10.49
CA ARG A 49 5.93 -3.80 -9.10
C ARG A 49 7.07 -2.87 -8.72
N SER A 50 7.06 -2.38 -7.49
CA SER A 50 8.15 -1.58 -6.96
C SER A 50 8.25 -1.72 -5.45
N THR A 51 9.45 -1.48 -4.93
CA THR A 51 9.70 -1.48 -3.49
C THR A 51 9.76 -0.04 -3.04
N VAL A 52 8.85 0.41 -2.16
CA VAL A 52 8.74 1.82 -1.72
C VAL A 52 8.78 1.94 -0.21
N LYS A 53 9.22 3.09 0.32
CA LYS A 53 9.24 3.33 1.77
C LYS A 53 7.82 3.35 2.33
N TRP A 54 7.59 2.79 3.52
CA TRP A 54 6.26 2.80 4.16
C TRP A 54 5.67 4.20 4.28
N LYS A 55 6.50 5.20 4.60
CA LYS A 55 6.07 6.61 4.71
C LYS A 55 5.52 7.23 3.43
N SER A 56 5.77 6.59 2.28
CA SER A 56 5.25 7.05 0.98
C SER A 56 3.91 6.41 0.63
N LEU A 57 3.39 5.52 1.49
CA LEU A 57 2.11 4.85 1.32
C LEU A 57 1.11 5.43 2.30
N ALA A 58 -0.06 5.80 1.78
CA ALA A 58 -1.21 6.17 2.60
C ALA A 58 -2.28 5.06 2.49
N PRO A 59 -2.71 4.42 3.58
CA PRO A 59 -3.79 3.43 3.53
C PRO A 59 -5.08 4.06 3.00
N LEU A 60 -5.82 3.31 2.17
CA LEU A 60 -7.17 3.66 1.69
C LEU A 60 -8.25 3.10 2.64
N GLU A 61 -8.03 3.18 3.95
CA GLU A 61 -8.78 2.41 4.97
C GLU A 61 -10.30 2.66 5.00
N ASP A 62 -10.81 3.73 4.38
CA ASP A 62 -12.26 4.03 4.35
C ASP A 62 -12.73 4.72 3.05
N GLN A 63 -11.98 4.63 1.94
CA GLN A 63 -12.28 5.36 0.68
C GLN A 63 -12.64 4.44 -0.50
N LEU A 64 -13.12 3.24 -0.22
CA LEU A 64 -13.63 2.33 -1.25
C LEU A 64 -15.09 2.03 -0.96
N PHE A 65 -15.92 2.96 -1.44
CA PHE A 65 -17.39 2.94 -1.51
C PHE A 65 -18.13 3.05 -0.18
#